data_AF-A0A428QGR6-F1
#
_entry.id   AF-A0A428QGR6-F1
#
_cell.length_a   1.000
_cell.length_b   1.000
_cell.length_c   1.000
_cell.angle_alpha   90.00
_cell.angle_beta   90.00
_cell.angle_gamma   90.00
#
_symmetry.space_group_name_H-M   'P 1'
#
loop_
_entity.id
_entity.type
_entity.pdbx_description
1 polymer ?
#
loop_
_entity_poly.entity_id
_entity_poly.type
_entity_poly.pdbx_seq_one_letter_code
_entity_poly.pdbx_strand_id
1 'polypeptide(L)'
;MNPPTPRFHGAIKHEHPSPYRRHPEPAILKPTSSQALPLRSIQPKEDEDGATSSYFNHSDGKRINTDLVFTSALKKQYPELDLVVVPEYSNEGSQCNLLAFAGAGHATLTPIQDKGDLPSSLEWTVYLPPARRMDGNKGYLGEMVVFGKFLYRWEGEEFIVYLVDGRDGSEPYPEVKNYYILTANVYKANQLVLTVGSWASDLHNEVWVFDQGFFQKDRELWESAQKSTWDAVILDEDMKKLLINDHNSFFESRQTYARLGVPWKRGIIYHGPPGNGKTISIKATMHMLADRTPTIPTVYVRSLESYMGPEYSLHLIFEKAREFAPCYLVFEDIDSLVTPIVRSYFLNEVDGLKENDGIFIIASTNHLELLDPGISKRPSRFDRKYYFPDPNIDQREAYCRFWQEKLKPNKDIEFPDKLCRAIAEITDKFSFAYIQEAFVATLLAIARRSKVKPTIGTSAEAWVLVSDDFGSAPVSDEDDLDKLELWVEMKKQVKFLREGMEDEENA
;
A
#
# COMPACT_ATOMS: atom_id res chain seq x y z
N MET A 1 45.03 45.51 -44.92
CA MET A 1 44.11 46.55 -45.45
C MET A 1 42.70 46.10 -45.13
N ASN A 2 42.00 46.80 -44.24
CA ASN A 2 40.63 46.47 -43.83
C ASN A 2 39.61 46.89 -44.91
N PRO A 3 38.55 46.11 -45.15
CA PRO A 3 37.28 46.61 -45.67
C PRO A 3 36.21 46.76 -44.57
N PRO A 4 35.18 47.60 -44.79
CA PRO A 4 34.40 48.24 -43.72
C PRO A 4 33.08 47.52 -43.35
N THR A 5 32.66 47.70 -42.10
CA THR A 5 31.35 47.34 -41.53
C THR A 5 30.20 48.21 -42.06
N PRO A 6 29.02 47.63 -42.41
CA PRO A 6 27.80 48.39 -42.68
C PRO A 6 27.00 48.67 -41.40
N ARG A 7 26.53 49.91 -41.23
CA ARG A 7 25.49 50.32 -40.27
C ARG A 7 24.12 50.13 -40.93
N PHE A 8 23.17 49.51 -40.23
CA PHE A 8 21.75 49.56 -40.59
C PHE A 8 20.96 50.38 -39.56
N HIS A 9 20.23 51.36 -40.09
CA HIS A 9 19.22 52.19 -39.43
C HIS A 9 17.87 51.45 -39.35
N GLY A 10 17.10 51.76 -38.30
CA GLY A 10 15.63 51.82 -38.37
C GLY A 10 14.87 50.51 -38.18
N ALA A 11 14.45 50.21 -36.94
CA ALA A 11 13.39 49.26 -36.66
C ALA A 11 12.15 49.99 -36.13
N ILE A 12 11.03 49.68 -36.76
CA ILE A 12 9.69 50.25 -36.65
C ILE A 12 9.04 49.82 -35.32
N LYS A 13 8.40 50.76 -34.63
CA LYS A 13 7.55 50.50 -33.46
C LYS A 13 6.22 49.90 -33.90
N HIS A 14 5.86 48.74 -33.35
CA HIS A 14 4.47 48.30 -33.27
C HIS A 14 4.13 47.98 -31.81
N GLU A 15 3.24 48.80 -31.25
CA GLU A 15 2.63 48.62 -29.94
C GLU A 15 1.40 47.70 -30.09
N HIS A 16 1.36 46.62 -29.32
CA HIS A 16 0.11 45.92 -28.97
C HIS A 16 0.13 45.62 -27.45
N PRO A 17 -0.87 46.06 -26.67
CA PRO A 17 -0.90 45.86 -25.22
C PRO A 17 -1.44 44.47 -24.85
N SER A 18 -0.72 43.77 -23.98
CA SER A 18 -1.12 42.50 -23.36
C SER A 18 -2.05 42.73 -22.16
N PRO A 19 -3.15 41.95 -21.98
CA PRO A 19 -4.18 42.20 -20.97
C PRO A 19 -4.05 41.30 -19.71
N TYR A 20 -2.85 41.17 -19.12
CA TYR A 20 -2.70 40.45 -17.84
C TYR A 20 -2.44 41.39 -16.65
N ARG A 21 -3.33 41.26 -15.67
CA ARG A 21 -3.49 42.02 -14.42
C ARG A 21 -2.22 42.09 -13.58
N ARG A 22 -2.01 43.27 -12.98
CA ARG A 22 -1.08 43.50 -11.85
C ARG A 22 -1.46 42.60 -10.67
N HIS A 23 -0.51 41.83 -10.14
CA HIS A 23 -0.59 41.33 -8.78
C HIS A 23 -0.57 42.53 -7.81
N PRO A 24 -1.41 42.58 -6.76
CA PRO A 24 -1.23 43.56 -5.70
C PRO A 24 0.09 43.27 -4.98
N GLU A 25 0.92 44.30 -4.81
CA GLU A 25 2.13 44.22 -3.98
C GLU A 25 1.79 43.71 -2.57
N PRO A 26 2.64 42.88 -1.95
CA PRO A 26 2.39 42.41 -0.59
C PRO A 26 2.33 43.62 0.36
N ALA A 27 1.20 43.78 1.03
CA ALA A 27 1.03 44.79 2.07
C ALA A 27 1.98 44.47 3.22
N ILE A 28 3.11 45.18 3.27
CA ILE A 28 4.03 45.13 4.41
C ILE A 28 3.29 45.69 5.62
N LEU A 29 2.90 44.81 6.55
CA LEU A 29 2.42 45.19 7.87
C LEU A 29 3.48 46.06 8.54
N LYS A 30 3.21 47.37 8.66
CA LYS A 30 4.09 48.28 9.39
C LYS A 30 4.00 47.94 10.89
N PRO A 31 5.12 47.68 11.57
CA PRO A 31 5.11 47.37 12.99
C PRO A 31 4.58 48.56 13.80
N THR A 32 3.52 48.31 14.58
CA THR A 32 2.92 49.23 15.54
C THR A 32 3.64 49.14 16.89
N SER A 33 4.82 49.74 17.01
CA SER A 33 5.34 50.15 18.33
C SER A 33 6.25 51.37 18.22
N SER A 34 5.97 52.40 19.03
CA SER A 34 6.61 53.72 18.95
C SER A 34 7.84 53.85 19.86
N GLN A 35 8.58 52.77 20.10
CA GLN A 35 9.85 52.80 20.85
C GLN A 35 10.83 51.76 20.28
N ALA A 36 11.17 51.90 18.98
CA ALA A 36 12.35 51.25 18.46
C ALA A 36 13.57 52.11 18.81
N LEU A 37 14.42 51.64 19.71
CA LEU A 37 15.73 52.26 19.93
C LEU A 37 16.53 52.18 18.61
N PRO A 38 17.19 53.26 18.17
CA PRO A 38 18.00 53.21 16.96
C PRO A 38 19.07 52.12 17.12
N LEU A 39 19.24 51.23 16.14
CA LEU A 39 20.19 50.10 16.22
C LEU A 39 21.62 50.53 16.65
N ARG A 40 22.02 51.75 16.30
CA ARG A 40 23.32 52.34 16.70
C ARG A 40 23.46 52.61 18.21
N SER A 41 22.37 52.67 18.97
CA SER A 41 22.39 52.89 20.42
C SER A 41 22.35 51.59 21.23
N ILE A 42 22.30 50.42 20.58
CA ILE A 42 22.30 49.12 21.24
C ILE A 42 23.75 48.61 21.24
N GLN A 43 24.37 48.62 22.42
CA GLN A 43 25.71 48.04 22.63
C GLN A 43 25.53 46.64 23.21
N PRO A 44 26.35 45.64 22.80
CA PRO A 44 26.36 44.35 23.46
C PRO A 44 26.73 44.52 24.94
N LYS A 45 26.20 43.65 25.81
CA LYS A 45 26.44 43.73 27.27
C LYS A 45 27.88 43.41 27.67
N GLU A 46 28.64 42.77 26.77
CA GLU A 46 30.02 42.33 26.96
C GLU A 46 30.84 42.69 25.71
N ASP A 47 32.15 42.93 25.87
CA ASP A 47 33.06 43.31 24.78
C ASP A 47 33.33 42.17 23.79
N GLU A 48 33.07 40.92 24.18
CA GLU A 48 33.10 39.77 23.28
C GLU A 48 31.70 39.48 22.74
N ASP A 49 31.59 39.32 21.43
CA ASP A 49 30.36 38.86 20.80
C ASP A 49 30.16 37.37 21.12
N GLY A 50 29.57 37.10 22.28
CA GLY A 50 29.33 35.74 22.77
C GLY A 50 28.47 34.90 21.82
N ALA A 51 27.63 35.52 20.98
CA ALA A 51 26.85 34.80 19.97
C ALA A 51 27.76 34.34 18.81
N THR A 52 28.63 35.21 18.31
CA THR A 52 29.64 34.88 17.30
C THR A 52 30.63 33.83 17.83
N SER A 53 31.17 34.03 19.03
CA SER A 53 32.07 33.06 19.66
C SER A 53 31.39 31.71 19.88
N SER A 54 30.13 31.67 20.33
CA SER A 54 29.38 30.42 20.48
C SER A 54 29.12 29.72 19.14
N TYR A 55 28.78 30.48 18.09
CA TYR A 55 28.58 29.95 16.74
C TYR A 55 29.86 29.32 16.18
N PHE A 56 30.98 30.03 16.25
CA PHE A 56 32.26 29.52 15.75
C PHE A 56 32.81 28.38 16.61
N ASN A 57 32.69 28.45 17.95
CA ASN A 57 33.08 27.34 18.83
C ASN A 57 32.26 26.06 18.57
N HIS A 58 30.95 26.20 18.32
CA HIS A 58 30.10 25.07 17.93
C HIS A 58 30.46 24.51 16.54
N SER A 59 30.78 25.42 15.61
CA SER A 59 31.07 25.07 14.21
C SER A 59 32.47 24.49 14.01
N ASP A 60 33.45 24.87 14.84
CA ASP A 60 34.81 24.31 14.86
C ASP A 60 34.91 22.99 15.66
N GLY A 61 33.82 22.54 16.28
CA GLY A 61 33.80 21.28 17.02
C GLY A 61 34.17 20.08 16.13
N LYS A 62 35.16 19.28 16.57
CA LYS A 62 35.58 18.04 15.88
C LYS A 62 34.37 17.14 15.61
N ARG A 63 34.00 17.01 14.34
CA ARG A 63 32.98 16.04 13.90
C ARG A 63 33.63 14.65 13.88
N ILE A 64 33.03 13.71 14.58
CA ILE A 64 33.47 12.32 14.59
C ILE A 64 32.72 11.62 13.46
N ASN A 65 33.47 10.91 12.62
CA ASN A 65 32.90 9.95 11.69
C ASN A 65 33.07 8.57 12.33
N THR A 66 31.99 8.04 12.88
CA THR A 66 31.89 6.74 13.54
C THR A 66 32.36 5.63 12.63
N ASP A 67 32.01 5.65 11.35
CA ASP A 67 32.46 4.63 10.39
C ASP A 67 33.99 4.59 10.26
N LEU A 68 34.63 5.75 10.15
CA LEU A 68 36.10 5.87 10.08
C LEU A 68 36.75 5.43 11.40
N VAL A 69 36.21 5.86 12.54
CA VAL A 69 36.73 5.50 13.87
C VAL A 69 36.62 4.01 14.10
N PHE A 70 35.46 3.43 13.79
CA PHE A 70 35.17 2.02 14.03
C PHE A 70 35.98 1.11 13.08
N THR A 71 36.02 1.45 11.79
CA THR A 71 36.85 0.76 10.79
C THR A 71 38.33 0.74 11.21
N SER A 72 38.86 1.88 11.66
CA SER A 72 40.25 1.98 12.13
C SER A 72 40.49 1.13 13.39
N ALA A 73 39.56 1.15 14.34
CA ALA A 73 39.63 0.35 15.56
C ALA A 73 39.63 -1.15 15.25
N LEU A 74 38.72 -1.61 14.39
CA LEU A 74 38.63 -3.02 13.99
C LEU A 74 39.89 -3.49 13.27
N LYS A 75 40.43 -2.70 12.31
CA LYS A 75 41.68 -3.06 11.62
C LYS A 75 42.88 -3.13 12.55
N LYS A 76 42.92 -2.27 13.58
CA LYS A 76 43.98 -2.33 14.61
C LYS A 76 43.84 -3.57 15.50
N GLN A 77 42.60 -3.95 15.83
CA GLN A 77 42.31 -5.09 16.70
C GLN A 77 42.49 -6.44 15.98
N TYR A 78 42.15 -6.51 14.70
CA TYR A 78 42.19 -7.72 13.87
C TYR A 78 43.01 -7.46 12.59
N PRO A 79 44.34 -7.26 12.68
CA PRO A 79 45.16 -6.90 11.52
C PRO A 79 45.28 -7.99 10.45
N GLU A 80 45.02 -9.25 10.83
CA GLU A 80 45.09 -10.42 9.93
C GLU A 80 43.74 -10.74 9.25
N LEU A 81 42.66 -10.01 9.59
CA LEU A 81 41.34 -10.20 9.00
C LEU A 81 41.01 -9.04 8.07
N ASP A 82 40.37 -9.39 6.95
CA ASP A 82 39.75 -8.41 6.07
C ASP A 82 38.43 -7.92 6.67
N LEU A 83 38.06 -6.69 6.32
CA LEU A 83 36.85 -6.02 6.80
C LEU A 83 35.96 -5.63 5.61
N VAL A 84 34.72 -6.13 5.61
CA VAL A 84 33.67 -5.75 4.67
C VAL A 84 32.60 -4.96 5.44
N VAL A 85 32.31 -3.74 4.99
CA VAL A 85 31.30 -2.86 5.61
C VAL A 85 30.06 -2.85 4.74
N VAL A 86 28.91 -3.15 5.34
CA VAL A 86 27.64 -3.37 4.64
C VAL A 86 26.53 -2.60 5.34
N PRO A 87 25.98 -1.54 4.72
CA PRO A 87 24.81 -0.86 5.26
C PRO A 87 23.62 -1.83 5.36
N GLU A 88 22.87 -1.77 6.46
CA GLU A 88 21.61 -2.52 6.62
C GLU A 88 20.56 -2.04 5.63
N TYR A 89 20.55 -0.73 5.36
CA TYR A 89 19.72 -0.06 4.36
C TYR A 89 20.58 0.94 3.58
N SER A 90 20.39 1.02 2.26
CA SER A 90 20.97 2.07 1.43
C SER A 90 19.90 2.98 0.83
N ASN A 91 20.26 4.24 0.56
CA ASN A 91 19.39 5.18 -0.16
C ASN A 91 19.05 4.72 -1.60
N GLU A 92 19.70 3.67 -2.09
CA GLU A 92 19.45 3.03 -3.38
C GLU A 92 18.43 1.88 -3.26
N GLY A 93 17.80 1.70 -2.09
CA GLY A 93 16.75 0.71 -1.86
C GLY A 93 17.28 -0.71 -1.59
N SER A 94 18.60 -0.90 -1.49
CA SER A 94 19.20 -2.19 -1.15
C SER A 94 19.11 -2.43 0.36
N GLN A 95 18.65 -3.63 0.74
CA GLN A 95 18.54 -4.07 2.13
C GLN A 95 19.44 -5.29 2.34
N CYS A 96 20.27 -5.26 3.39
CA CYS A 96 21.10 -6.40 3.78
C CYS A 96 21.00 -6.61 5.29
N ASN A 97 20.00 -7.41 5.71
CA ASN A 97 19.71 -7.64 7.13
C ASN A 97 20.21 -9.02 7.57
N LEU A 98 21.47 -9.08 8.02
CA LEU A 98 22.10 -10.32 8.47
C LEU A 98 21.39 -10.93 9.70
N LEU A 99 20.85 -10.09 10.59
CA LEU A 99 20.11 -10.55 11.77
C LEU A 99 18.81 -11.26 11.36
N ALA A 100 18.02 -10.67 10.47
CA ALA A 100 16.77 -11.24 9.98
C ALA A 100 17.02 -12.54 9.21
N PHE A 101 18.06 -12.59 8.37
CA PHE A 101 18.44 -13.79 7.63
C PHE A 101 18.81 -14.96 8.56
N ALA A 102 19.57 -14.69 9.62
CA ALA A 102 19.88 -15.68 10.66
C ALA A 102 18.63 -16.07 11.47
N GLY A 103 17.79 -15.09 11.83
CA GLY A 103 16.52 -15.33 12.54
C GLY A 103 15.52 -16.18 11.76
N ALA A 104 15.57 -16.12 10.42
CA ALA A 104 14.81 -16.99 9.52
C ALA A 104 15.41 -18.41 9.40
N GLY A 105 16.54 -18.69 10.06
CA GLY A 105 17.16 -20.02 10.11
C GLY A 105 18.17 -20.30 8.99
N HIS A 106 18.51 -19.32 8.16
CA HIS A 106 19.49 -19.50 7.08
C HIS A 106 20.95 -19.40 7.54
N ALA A 107 21.19 -18.89 8.75
CA ALA A 107 22.50 -18.76 9.36
C ALA A 107 22.36 -18.83 10.89
N THR A 108 23.48 -18.98 11.62
CA THR A 108 23.48 -18.87 13.08
C THR A 108 24.18 -17.59 13.51
N LEU A 109 23.59 -16.89 14.46
CA LEU A 109 24.14 -15.68 15.06
C LEU A 109 24.25 -15.89 16.58
N THR A 110 25.47 -15.82 17.11
CA THR A 110 25.73 -15.98 18.55
C THR A 110 26.38 -14.72 19.11
N PRO A 111 25.79 -14.03 20.10
CA PRO A 111 26.41 -12.87 20.73
C PRO A 111 27.78 -13.21 21.32
N ILE A 112 28.78 -12.36 21.08
CA ILE A 112 30.11 -12.48 21.67
C ILE A 112 30.18 -11.60 22.91
N GLN A 113 30.52 -12.19 24.05
CA GLN A 113 30.71 -11.47 25.30
C GLN A 113 32.14 -10.91 25.37
N ASP A 114 32.25 -9.61 25.66
CA ASP A 114 33.53 -8.94 25.91
C ASP A 114 33.92 -9.06 27.40
N LYS A 115 35.24 -9.07 27.66
CA LYS A 115 35.81 -9.24 29.01
C LYS A 115 36.16 -7.90 29.69
N GLY A 116 35.59 -6.80 29.22
CA GLY A 116 35.89 -5.44 29.70
C GLY A 116 34.83 -4.86 30.63
N ASP A 117 35.06 -3.63 31.09
CA ASP A 117 34.13 -2.89 31.97
C ASP A 117 32.92 -2.30 31.22
N LEU A 118 32.94 -2.33 29.89
CA LEU A 118 31.85 -1.85 29.03
C LEU A 118 30.89 -3.00 28.68
N PRO A 119 29.59 -2.71 28.45
CA PRO A 119 28.62 -3.72 28.04
C PRO A 119 28.98 -4.32 26.68
N SER A 120 28.68 -5.61 26.49
CA SER A 120 28.97 -6.34 25.23
C SER A 120 28.02 -6.00 24.07
N SER A 121 26.85 -5.44 24.39
CA SER A 121 25.87 -4.92 23.42
C SER A 121 25.15 -3.69 23.99
N LEU A 122 24.55 -2.90 23.11
CA LEU A 122 23.60 -1.85 23.43
C LEU A 122 22.31 -2.14 22.67
N GLU A 123 21.23 -2.38 23.41
CA GLU A 123 19.94 -2.79 22.89
C GLU A 123 18.85 -1.90 23.49
N TRP A 124 17.83 -1.60 22.70
CA TRP A 124 16.63 -0.92 23.16
C TRP A 124 15.48 -1.91 23.20
N THR A 125 14.89 -2.09 24.38
CA THR A 125 13.61 -2.78 24.51
C THR A 125 12.53 -1.88 23.91
N VAL A 126 11.95 -2.32 22.80
CA VAL A 126 10.90 -1.60 22.08
C VAL A 126 9.55 -2.28 22.27
N TYR A 127 8.52 -1.47 22.47
CA TYR A 127 7.15 -1.95 22.50
C TYR A 127 6.59 -2.02 21.08
N LEU A 128 6.15 -3.22 20.68
CA LEU A 128 5.51 -3.45 19.39
C LEU A 128 4.01 -3.67 19.64
N PRO A 129 3.15 -2.72 19.20
CA PRO A 129 1.72 -2.83 19.41
C PRO A 129 1.16 -4.03 18.64
N PRO A 130 0.07 -4.64 19.12
CA PRO A 130 -0.57 -5.73 18.40
C PRO A 130 -1.24 -5.20 17.14
N ALA A 131 -1.23 -5.99 16.06
CA ALA A 131 -1.92 -5.65 14.81
C ALA A 131 -3.43 -5.43 15.03
N ARG A 132 -4.02 -6.13 16.00
CA ARG A 132 -5.43 -5.99 16.39
C ARG A 132 -5.57 -5.90 17.91
N ARG A 133 -6.42 -4.98 18.38
CA ARG A 133 -6.67 -4.74 19.81
C ARG A 133 -7.81 -5.58 20.41
N MET A 134 -8.56 -6.31 19.58
CA MET A 134 -9.81 -6.99 19.96
C MET A 134 -9.60 -8.17 20.92
N ASP A 135 -8.42 -8.79 20.91
CA ASP A 135 -8.19 -10.05 21.63
C ASP A 135 -7.56 -9.85 23.02
N GLY A 136 -7.57 -8.62 23.55
CA GLY A 136 -6.85 -8.27 24.78
C GLY A 136 -5.32 -8.42 24.67
N ASN A 137 -4.83 -8.66 23.45
CA ASN A 137 -3.41 -8.73 23.13
C ASN A 137 -2.77 -7.38 23.50
N LYS A 138 -1.73 -7.42 24.33
CA LYS A 138 -1.02 -6.23 24.79
C LYS A 138 0.13 -5.84 23.86
N GLY A 139 0.37 -6.55 22.76
CA GLY A 139 1.58 -6.40 21.97
C GLY A 139 2.71 -7.26 22.52
N TYR A 140 3.93 -7.00 22.04
CA TYR A 140 5.12 -7.73 22.45
C TYR A 140 6.28 -6.77 22.66
N LEU A 141 7.23 -7.15 23.53
CA LEU A 141 8.50 -6.46 23.64
C LEU A 141 9.45 -7.07 22.62
N GLY A 142 10.06 -6.23 21.79
CA GLY A 142 11.18 -6.58 20.93
C GLY A 142 12.46 -5.95 21.46
N GLU A 143 13.60 -6.44 20.98
CA GLU A 143 14.91 -5.83 21.23
C GLU A 143 15.45 -5.26 19.92
N MET A 144 15.82 -3.98 19.94
CA MET A 144 16.44 -3.29 18.82
C MET A 144 17.92 -3.11 19.12
N VAL A 145 18.78 -3.81 18.37
CA VAL A 145 20.23 -3.75 18.54
C VAL A 145 20.76 -2.42 17.96
N VAL A 146 21.33 -1.59 18.84
CA VAL A 146 22.04 -0.34 18.50
C VAL A 146 23.53 -0.61 18.28
N PHE A 147 24.10 -1.44 19.16
CA PHE A 147 25.45 -1.96 19.05
C PHE A 147 25.46 -3.44 19.42
N GLY A 148 26.04 -4.29 18.58
CA GLY A 148 26.15 -5.71 18.89
C GLY A 148 27.35 -6.35 18.21
N LYS A 149 27.86 -7.42 18.81
CA LYS A 149 28.99 -8.20 18.31
C LYS A 149 28.61 -9.67 18.30
N PHE A 150 28.81 -10.33 17.17
CA PHE A 150 28.29 -11.65 16.93
C PHE A 150 29.31 -12.54 16.23
N LEU A 151 29.33 -13.81 16.62
CA LEU A 151 29.88 -14.89 15.80
C LEU A 151 28.77 -15.32 14.84
N TYR A 152 28.98 -15.04 13.56
CA TYR A 152 28.05 -15.38 12.49
C TYR A 152 28.57 -16.62 11.76
N ARG A 153 27.73 -17.64 11.59
CA ARG A 153 28.09 -18.84 10.82
C ARG A 153 27.14 -19.07 9.68
N TRP A 154 27.69 -19.24 8.49
CA TRP A 154 26.93 -19.46 7.27
C TRP A 154 27.76 -20.33 6.31
N GLU A 155 27.14 -21.39 5.77
CA GLU A 155 27.79 -22.37 4.88
C GLU A 155 29.14 -22.93 5.37
N GLY A 156 29.28 -23.12 6.69
CA GLY A 156 30.50 -23.66 7.30
C GLY A 156 31.64 -22.64 7.48
N GLU A 157 31.44 -21.38 7.10
CA GLU A 157 32.35 -20.27 7.37
C GLU A 157 31.93 -19.52 8.64
N GLU A 158 32.91 -18.96 9.34
CA GLU A 158 32.70 -18.12 10.51
C GLU A 158 33.13 -16.67 10.23
N PHE A 159 32.30 -15.73 10.66
CA PHE A 159 32.56 -14.30 10.57
C PHE A 159 32.40 -13.67 11.94
N ILE A 160 33.21 -12.65 12.24
CA ILE A 160 32.94 -11.77 13.37
C ILE A 160 32.18 -10.57 12.82
N VAL A 161 30.93 -10.43 13.21
CA VAL A 161 30.03 -9.38 12.71
C VAL A 161 29.75 -8.41 13.83
N TYR A 162 30.02 -7.13 13.58
CA TYR A 162 29.51 -6.04 14.42
C TYR A 162 28.35 -5.37 13.72
N LEU A 163 27.31 -5.04 14.48
CA LEU A 163 26.23 -4.16 14.05
C LEU A 163 26.39 -2.86 14.83
N VAL A 164 26.50 -1.73 14.12
CA VAL A 164 26.69 -0.42 14.74
C VAL A 164 25.76 0.59 14.09
N ASP A 165 24.93 1.21 14.92
CA ASP A 165 24.19 2.43 14.58
C ASP A 165 25.14 3.64 14.75
N GLY A 166 25.56 4.22 13.63
CA GLY A 166 26.55 5.30 13.54
C GLY A 166 25.93 6.67 13.24
N ARG A 167 24.84 7.04 13.91
CA ARG A 167 24.20 8.37 13.78
C ARG A 167 25.18 9.53 14.07
N ASP A 168 25.87 9.99 13.02
CA ASP A 168 26.76 11.16 13.04
C ASP A 168 26.12 12.36 12.30
N GLY A 169 25.69 13.42 13.01
CA GLY A 169 25.44 14.74 12.39
C GLY A 169 23.99 15.13 12.02
N SER A 170 23.85 16.23 11.28
CA SER A 170 22.77 17.25 11.38
C SER A 170 21.68 17.29 10.28
N GLU A 171 21.56 16.26 9.45
CA GLU A 171 20.48 16.14 8.42
C GLU A 171 19.26 15.39 9.00
N PRO A 172 18.07 15.47 8.38
CA PRO A 172 16.99 14.53 8.65
C PRO A 172 17.38 13.14 8.11
N TYR A 173 18.09 12.40 8.96
CA TYR A 173 18.52 10.99 8.90
C TYR A 173 18.00 10.11 7.75
N PRO A 174 18.91 9.43 7.04
CA PRO A 174 18.89 7.97 7.00
C PRO A 174 19.69 7.43 8.19
N GLU A 175 19.17 6.41 8.87
CA GLU A 175 19.91 5.68 9.91
C GLU A 175 21.12 4.99 9.26
N VAL A 176 22.34 5.43 9.59
CA VAL A 176 23.57 4.77 9.11
C VAL A 176 23.86 3.60 10.04
N LYS A 177 23.11 2.52 9.84
CA LYS A 177 23.28 1.26 10.56
C LYS A 177 24.05 0.29 9.69
N ASN A 178 25.26 -0.06 10.11
CA ASN A 178 26.21 -0.84 9.32
C ASN A 178 26.52 -2.18 9.99
N TYR A 179 26.62 -3.22 9.18
CA TYR A 179 27.29 -4.47 9.50
C TYR A 179 28.77 -4.38 9.13
N TYR A 180 29.65 -4.63 10.08
CA TYR A 180 31.10 -4.74 9.89
C TYR A 180 31.48 -6.21 9.99
N ILE A 181 31.77 -6.83 8.86
CA ILE A 181 32.04 -8.26 8.73
C ILE A 181 33.56 -8.46 8.64
N LEU A 182 34.14 -9.01 9.70
CA LEU A 182 35.53 -9.45 9.72
C LEU A 182 35.63 -10.89 9.25
N THR A 183 36.54 -11.14 8.31
CA THR A 183 36.67 -12.44 7.64
C THR A 183 38.11 -12.74 7.24
N ALA A 184 38.48 -14.01 7.18
CA ALA A 184 39.71 -14.47 6.52
C ALA A 184 39.49 -14.74 5.01
N ASN A 185 38.23 -14.68 4.55
CA ASN A 185 37.82 -15.00 3.19
C ASN A 185 36.80 -13.97 2.68
N VAL A 186 37.29 -12.94 2.01
CA VAL A 186 36.46 -11.86 1.44
C VAL A 186 35.48 -12.39 0.39
N TYR A 187 35.88 -13.40 -0.39
CA TYR A 187 34.98 -14.00 -1.38
C TYR A 187 33.73 -14.58 -0.72
N LYS A 188 33.89 -15.32 0.39
CA LYS A 188 32.76 -15.87 1.15
C LYS A 188 31.91 -14.80 1.82
N ALA A 189 32.51 -13.71 2.31
CA ALA A 189 31.75 -12.57 2.83
C ALA A 189 30.91 -11.89 1.73
N ASN A 190 31.45 -11.71 0.53
CA ASN A 190 30.70 -11.14 -0.59
C ASN A 190 29.55 -12.06 -1.04
N GLN A 191 29.75 -13.38 -1.04
CA GLN A 191 28.67 -14.34 -1.31
C GLN A 191 27.58 -14.29 -0.24
N LEU A 192 27.95 -14.15 1.04
CA LEU A 192 26.98 -13.95 2.11
C LEU A 192 26.15 -12.68 1.87
N VAL A 193 26.80 -11.55 1.57
CA VAL A 193 26.11 -10.28 1.32
C VAL A 193 25.16 -10.37 0.12
N LEU A 194 25.59 -10.99 -0.98
CA LEU A 194 24.74 -11.21 -2.15
C LEU A 194 23.53 -12.11 -1.82
N THR A 195 23.75 -13.18 -1.04
CA THR A 195 22.70 -14.12 -0.65
C THR A 195 21.68 -13.44 0.27
N VAL A 196 22.15 -12.72 1.29
CA VAL A 196 21.30 -11.98 2.23
C VAL A 196 20.54 -10.87 1.52
N GLY A 197 21.20 -10.11 0.64
CA GLY A 197 20.57 -9.05 -0.14
C GLY A 197 19.50 -9.57 -1.11
N SER A 198 19.78 -10.68 -1.81
CA SER A 198 18.79 -11.35 -2.66
C SER A 198 17.58 -11.81 -1.84
N TRP A 199 17.83 -12.52 -0.74
CA TRP A 199 16.76 -12.98 0.16
C TRP A 199 15.94 -11.83 0.74
N ALA A 200 16.58 -10.72 1.10
CA ALA A 200 15.91 -9.54 1.62
C ALA A 200 15.07 -8.83 0.55
N SER A 201 15.45 -8.90 -0.73
CA SER A 201 14.64 -8.37 -1.83
C SER A 201 13.47 -9.29 -2.19
N ASP A 202 13.65 -10.61 -2.08
CA ASP A 202 12.62 -11.61 -2.37
C ASP A 202 11.39 -11.46 -1.47
N LEU A 203 10.21 -11.78 -2.01
CA LEU A 203 8.94 -11.78 -1.27
C LEU A 203 8.74 -13.12 -0.58
N HIS A 204 8.48 -13.11 0.73
CA HIS A 204 8.27 -14.32 1.53
C HIS A 204 6.82 -14.40 1.99
N ASN A 205 5.91 -14.79 1.10
CA ASN A 205 4.45 -14.76 1.32
C ASN A 205 3.94 -13.34 1.59
N GLU A 206 4.38 -12.40 0.75
CA GLU A 206 4.13 -10.97 0.88
C GLU A 206 3.77 -10.38 -0.50
N VAL A 207 3.21 -9.17 -0.48
CA VAL A 207 2.96 -8.35 -1.67
C VAL A 207 3.70 -7.03 -1.52
N TRP A 208 4.29 -6.51 -2.59
CA TRP A 208 4.82 -5.14 -2.56
C TRP A 208 3.66 -4.15 -2.59
N VAL A 209 3.56 -3.28 -1.59
CA VAL A 209 2.57 -2.19 -1.54
C VAL A 209 3.29 -0.86 -1.60
N PHE A 210 2.91 -0.01 -2.57
CA PHE A 210 3.34 1.37 -2.61
C PHE A 210 2.30 2.26 -1.92
N ASP A 211 2.74 2.99 -0.89
CA ASP A 211 1.91 3.92 -0.13
C ASP A 211 2.75 5.08 0.39
N GLN A 212 2.21 6.29 0.37
CA GLN A 212 2.85 7.51 0.89
C GLN A 212 4.31 7.75 0.45
N GLY A 213 4.68 7.32 -0.76
CA GLY A 213 6.00 7.56 -1.33
C GLY A 213 7.04 6.46 -1.11
N PHE A 214 6.68 5.35 -0.47
CA PHE A 214 7.61 4.24 -0.21
C PHE A 214 6.97 2.88 -0.47
N PHE A 215 7.83 1.89 -0.69
CA PHE A 215 7.44 0.49 -0.80
C PHE A 215 7.55 -0.20 0.56
N GLN A 216 6.56 -1.05 0.85
CA GLN A 216 6.57 -1.95 1.99
C GLN A 216 6.09 -3.34 1.57
N LYS A 217 6.60 -4.37 2.25
CA LYS A 217 6.08 -5.73 2.11
C LYS A 217 4.85 -5.88 3.00
N ASP A 218 3.72 -6.25 2.41
CA ASP A 218 2.44 -6.38 3.11
C ASP A 218 1.99 -7.85 3.13
N ARG A 219 2.25 -8.51 4.26
CA ARG A 219 1.80 -9.89 4.51
C ARG A 219 0.30 -9.98 4.77
N GLU A 220 -0.31 -8.95 5.38
CA GLU A 220 -1.75 -8.97 5.66
C GLU A 220 -2.57 -8.94 4.37
N LEU A 221 -2.13 -8.14 3.39
CA LEU A 221 -2.73 -8.11 2.06
C LEU A 221 -2.52 -9.45 1.34
N TRP A 222 -1.33 -10.03 1.43
CA TRP A 222 -1.07 -11.37 0.88
C TRP A 222 -2.04 -12.41 1.48
N GLU A 223 -2.13 -12.50 2.81
CA GLU A 223 -3.05 -13.42 3.50
C GLU A 223 -4.52 -13.15 3.16
N SER A 224 -4.89 -11.88 2.96
CA SER A 224 -6.23 -11.52 2.48
C SER A 224 -6.47 -12.02 1.06
N ALA A 225 -5.47 -11.97 0.18
CA ALA A 225 -5.58 -12.44 -1.18
C ALA A 225 -5.69 -13.97 -1.23
N GLN A 226 -4.91 -14.70 -0.42
CA GLN A 226 -4.98 -16.16 -0.32
C GLN A 226 -6.35 -16.69 0.11
N LYS A 227 -7.18 -15.88 0.77
CA LYS A 227 -8.57 -16.24 1.12
C LYS A 227 -9.57 -16.08 -0.02
N SER A 228 -9.17 -15.41 -1.11
CA SER A 228 -10.00 -15.20 -2.28
C SER A 228 -9.59 -16.20 -3.37
N THR A 229 -10.40 -17.21 -3.64
CA THR A 229 -10.23 -18.11 -4.80
C THR A 229 -11.25 -17.74 -5.88
N TRP A 230 -10.94 -18.06 -7.14
CA TRP A 230 -11.91 -17.89 -8.23
C TRP A 230 -13.21 -18.69 -8.04
N ASP A 231 -13.15 -19.80 -7.31
CA ASP A 231 -14.33 -20.59 -6.93
C ASP A 231 -15.27 -19.83 -5.98
N ALA A 232 -14.71 -18.98 -5.11
CA ALA A 232 -15.48 -18.15 -4.18
C ALA A 232 -16.04 -16.87 -4.83
N VAL A 233 -15.54 -16.47 -6.01
CA VAL A 233 -16.02 -15.29 -6.73
C VAL A 233 -17.31 -15.64 -7.47
N ILE A 234 -18.42 -15.04 -7.06
CA ILE A 234 -19.70 -15.13 -7.77
C ILE A 234 -19.68 -14.13 -8.92
N LEU A 235 -19.60 -14.66 -10.14
CA LEU A 235 -19.59 -13.91 -11.39
C LEU A 235 -20.22 -14.78 -12.48
N ASP A 236 -20.56 -14.19 -13.62
CA ASP A 236 -20.90 -14.95 -14.82
C ASP A 236 -19.76 -15.94 -15.16
N GLU A 237 -20.11 -17.20 -15.45
CA GLU A 237 -19.14 -18.28 -15.60
C GLU A 237 -18.28 -18.12 -16.85
N ASP A 238 -18.82 -17.56 -17.93
CA ASP A 238 -18.05 -17.31 -19.14
C ASP A 238 -17.11 -16.12 -18.94
N MET A 239 -17.57 -15.07 -18.26
CA MET A 239 -16.71 -13.96 -17.83
C MET A 239 -15.59 -14.45 -16.92
N LYS A 240 -15.88 -15.29 -15.92
CA LYS A 240 -14.88 -15.87 -15.01
C LYS A 240 -13.80 -16.64 -15.77
N LYS A 241 -14.19 -17.55 -16.68
CA LYS A 241 -13.25 -18.30 -17.53
C LYS A 241 -12.39 -17.38 -18.39
N LEU A 242 -13.00 -16.35 -18.97
CA LEU A 242 -12.31 -15.38 -19.81
C LEU A 242 -11.26 -14.60 -19.01
N LEU A 243 -11.60 -14.13 -17.81
CA LEU A 243 -10.67 -13.46 -16.91
C LEU A 243 -9.49 -14.36 -16.53
N ILE A 244 -9.76 -15.60 -16.09
CA ILE A 244 -8.71 -16.57 -15.72
C ILE A 244 -7.77 -16.84 -16.90
N ASN A 245 -8.34 -17.11 -18.08
CA ASN A 245 -7.58 -17.43 -19.28
C ASN A 245 -6.72 -16.26 -19.77
N ASP A 246 -7.22 -15.03 -19.70
CA ASP A 246 -6.48 -13.84 -20.10
C ASP A 246 -5.21 -13.62 -19.28
N HIS A 247 -5.31 -13.81 -17.96
CA HIS A 247 -4.14 -13.66 -17.08
C HIS A 247 -3.14 -14.80 -17.30
N ASN A 248 -3.60 -16.06 -17.28
CA ASN A 248 -2.70 -17.20 -17.43
C ASN A 248 -2.02 -17.24 -18.80
N SER A 249 -2.78 -17.04 -19.87
CA SER A 249 -2.22 -17.05 -21.23
C SER A 249 -1.19 -15.95 -21.45
N PHE A 250 -1.34 -14.77 -20.84
CA PHE A 250 -0.33 -13.71 -20.91
C PHE A 250 1.02 -14.17 -20.33
N PHE A 251 1.01 -14.71 -19.12
CA PHE A 251 2.24 -15.13 -18.43
C PHE A 251 2.88 -16.37 -19.07
N GLU A 252 2.10 -17.22 -19.73
CA GLU A 252 2.59 -18.38 -20.50
C GLU A 252 3.14 -18.03 -21.88
N SER A 253 2.77 -16.87 -22.42
CA SER A 253 3.04 -16.53 -23.83
C SER A 253 4.36 -15.79 -24.08
N ARG A 254 5.26 -15.65 -23.11
CA ARG A 254 6.53 -14.89 -23.27
C ARG A 254 7.27 -15.21 -24.58
N GLN A 255 7.47 -16.50 -24.88
CA GLN A 255 8.17 -16.94 -26.09
C GLN A 255 7.41 -16.58 -27.37
N THR A 256 6.08 -16.58 -27.34
CA THR A 256 5.24 -16.17 -28.46
C THR A 256 5.39 -14.68 -28.74
N TYR A 257 5.35 -13.84 -27.71
CA TYR A 257 5.58 -12.40 -27.85
C TYR A 257 6.96 -12.10 -28.45
N ALA A 258 8.01 -12.74 -27.91
CA ALA A 258 9.38 -12.61 -28.42
C ALA A 258 9.50 -13.04 -29.89
N ARG A 259 8.91 -14.18 -30.27
CA ARG A 259 8.92 -14.68 -31.66
C ARG A 259 8.20 -13.75 -32.64
N LEU A 260 7.14 -13.09 -32.19
CA LEU A 260 6.35 -12.16 -33.01
C LEU A 260 6.94 -10.74 -33.04
N GLY A 261 7.94 -10.44 -32.20
CA GLY A 261 8.56 -9.12 -32.11
C GLY A 261 7.62 -8.04 -31.56
N VAL A 262 6.66 -8.42 -30.71
CA VAL A 262 5.71 -7.48 -30.08
C VAL A 262 6.00 -7.34 -28.58
N PRO A 263 5.82 -6.15 -27.98
CA PRO A 263 6.09 -5.93 -26.56
C PRO A 263 5.29 -6.86 -25.66
N TRP A 264 5.94 -7.52 -24.70
CA TRP A 264 5.28 -8.46 -23.78
C TRP A 264 4.67 -7.71 -22.59
N LYS A 265 3.66 -6.89 -22.88
CA LYS A 265 2.89 -6.16 -21.86
C LYS A 265 1.39 -6.27 -22.11
N ARG A 266 0.60 -6.16 -21.05
CA ARG A 266 -0.87 -6.17 -21.13
C ARG A 266 -1.46 -5.20 -20.12
N GLY A 267 -2.46 -4.43 -20.51
CA GLY A 267 -3.29 -3.67 -19.59
C GLY A 267 -4.77 -4.07 -19.69
N ILE A 268 -5.42 -4.26 -18.54
CA ILE A 268 -6.86 -4.56 -18.43
C ILE A 268 -7.51 -3.60 -17.43
N ILE A 269 -8.75 -3.20 -17.71
CA ILE A 269 -9.59 -2.42 -16.77
C ILE A 269 -10.81 -3.23 -16.37
N TYR A 270 -11.04 -3.34 -15.07
CA TYR A 270 -12.30 -3.76 -14.48
C TYR A 270 -13.14 -2.53 -14.16
N HIS A 271 -14.34 -2.42 -14.71
CA HIS A 271 -15.20 -1.26 -14.48
C HIS A 271 -16.64 -1.66 -14.21
N GLY A 272 -17.40 -0.78 -13.56
CA GLY A 272 -18.82 -0.98 -13.28
C GLY A 272 -19.18 -0.50 -11.87
N PRO A 273 -20.46 -0.60 -11.47
CA PRO A 273 -20.94 -0.14 -10.17
C PRO A 273 -20.12 -0.69 -8.97
N PRO A 274 -20.03 0.08 -7.87
CA PRO A 274 -19.31 -0.35 -6.67
C PRO A 274 -19.96 -1.58 -6.03
N GLY A 275 -19.15 -2.42 -5.37
CA GLY A 275 -19.66 -3.58 -4.64
C GLY A 275 -19.97 -4.82 -5.48
N ASN A 276 -19.64 -4.84 -6.78
CA ASN A 276 -19.92 -5.97 -7.69
C ASN A 276 -18.70 -6.84 -8.04
N GLY A 277 -17.74 -6.95 -7.12
CA GLY A 277 -16.71 -8.00 -7.20
C GLY A 277 -15.44 -7.67 -7.99
N LYS A 278 -15.17 -6.40 -8.32
CA LYS A 278 -13.89 -5.98 -8.95
C LYS A 278 -12.68 -6.32 -8.08
N THR A 279 -12.65 -5.83 -6.84
CA THR A 279 -11.54 -6.02 -5.89
C THR A 279 -11.34 -7.49 -5.50
N ILE A 280 -12.42 -8.26 -5.27
CA ILE A 280 -12.28 -9.69 -4.94
C ILE A 280 -11.73 -10.48 -6.14
N SER A 281 -12.06 -10.09 -7.38
CA SER A 281 -11.50 -10.72 -8.59
C SER A 281 -10.01 -10.41 -8.75
N ILE A 282 -9.57 -9.18 -8.42
CA ILE A 282 -8.14 -8.83 -8.36
C ILE A 282 -7.42 -9.71 -7.33
N LYS A 283 -7.97 -9.82 -6.10
CA LYS A 283 -7.41 -10.68 -5.06
C LYS A 283 -7.38 -12.17 -5.44
N ALA A 284 -8.43 -12.66 -6.10
CA ALA A 284 -8.46 -14.03 -6.61
C ALA A 284 -7.41 -14.27 -7.70
N THR A 285 -7.16 -13.27 -8.53
CA THR A 285 -6.06 -13.29 -9.50
C THR A 285 -4.70 -13.29 -8.79
N MET A 286 -4.50 -12.44 -7.78
CA MET A 286 -3.26 -12.42 -6.98
C MET A 286 -2.96 -13.79 -6.38
N HIS A 287 -3.96 -14.46 -5.79
CA HIS A 287 -3.82 -15.82 -5.27
C HIS A 287 -3.45 -16.81 -6.36
N MET A 288 -4.23 -16.85 -7.45
CA MET A 288 -3.96 -17.75 -8.58
C MET A 288 -2.54 -17.57 -9.13
N LEU A 289 -2.03 -16.34 -9.19
CA LEU A 289 -0.70 -16.00 -9.67
C LEU A 289 0.40 -16.33 -8.65
N ALA A 290 0.11 -16.21 -7.35
CA ALA A 290 1.00 -16.61 -6.27
C ALA A 290 1.27 -18.12 -6.27
N ASP A 291 0.25 -18.92 -6.57
CA ASP A 291 0.29 -20.39 -6.61
C ASP A 291 0.99 -20.97 -7.84
N ARG A 292 1.33 -20.14 -8.83
CA ARG A 292 2.05 -20.60 -10.03
C ARG A 292 3.47 -21.03 -9.71
N THR A 293 4.04 -21.84 -10.60
CA THR A 293 5.47 -22.18 -10.58
C THR A 293 6.10 -21.84 -11.94
N PRO A 294 6.99 -20.83 -12.03
CA PRO A 294 7.39 -19.92 -10.97
C PRO A 294 6.24 -18.99 -10.54
N THR A 295 6.29 -18.54 -9.28
CA THR A 295 5.36 -17.56 -8.71
C THR A 295 5.44 -16.24 -9.47
N ILE A 296 4.29 -15.58 -9.67
CA ILE A 296 4.22 -14.24 -10.25
C ILE A 296 3.96 -13.23 -9.13
N PRO A 297 4.92 -12.35 -8.79
CA PRO A 297 4.77 -11.37 -7.72
C PRO A 297 3.73 -10.30 -8.08
N THR A 298 3.07 -9.77 -7.05
CA THR A 298 2.16 -8.62 -7.17
C THR A 298 2.83 -7.36 -6.64
N VAL A 299 2.68 -6.28 -7.40
CA VAL A 299 2.96 -4.90 -6.97
C VAL A 299 1.63 -4.18 -6.90
N TYR A 300 1.24 -3.74 -5.71
CA TYR A 300 -0.06 -3.12 -5.43
C TYR A 300 0.12 -1.64 -5.10
N VAL A 301 -0.61 -0.77 -5.79
CA VAL A 301 -0.54 0.68 -5.60
C VAL A 301 -1.73 1.14 -4.76
N ARG A 302 -1.45 1.68 -3.57
CA ARG A 302 -2.49 2.21 -2.67
C ARG A 302 -2.68 3.72 -2.85
N SER A 303 -1.59 4.45 -3.04
CA SER A 303 -1.60 5.90 -3.22
C SER A 303 -0.47 6.34 -4.15
N LEU A 304 -0.64 7.47 -4.82
CA LEU A 304 0.46 8.16 -5.52
C LEU A 304 1.02 9.34 -4.72
N GLU A 305 0.48 9.61 -3.53
CA GLU A 305 0.95 10.72 -2.70
C GLU A 305 2.36 10.44 -2.17
N SER A 306 3.24 11.43 -2.29
CA SER A 306 4.57 11.39 -1.67
C SER A 306 5.10 12.81 -1.48
N TYR A 307 6.10 12.94 -0.61
CA TYR A 307 6.81 14.22 -0.42
C TYR A 307 7.51 14.70 -1.70
N MET A 308 7.94 13.77 -2.57
CA MET A 308 8.63 14.07 -3.83
C MET A 308 7.66 14.31 -5.00
N GLY A 309 6.35 14.18 -4.76
CA GLY A 309 5.31 14.33 -5.76
C GLY A 309 4.85 13.00 -6.40
N PRO A 310 3.64 12.99 -6.96
CA PRO A 310 3.05 11.81 -7.57
C PRO A 310 3.73 11.39 -8.89
N GLU A 311 4.40 12.30 -9.59
CA GLU A 311 5.17 11.99 -10.80
C GLU A 311 6.34 11.06 -10.50
N TYR A 312 7.08 11.35 -9.42
CA TYR A 312 8.18 10.51 -8.96
C TYR A 312 7.67 9.17 -8.43
N SER A 313 6.51 9.18 -7.77
CA SER A 313 5.87 7.96 -7.28
C SER A 313 5.55 6.98 -8.40
N LEU A 314 4.99 7.48 -9.52
CA LEU A 314 4.76 6.67 -10.71
C LEU A 314 6.06 6.08 -11.28
N HIS A 315 7.14 6.85 -11.28
CA HIS A 315 8.43 6.36 -11.71
C HIS A 315 8.90 5.17 -10.87
N LEU A 316 8.89 5.32 -9.54
CA LEU A 316 9.26 4.27 -8.59
C LEU A 316 8.37 3.03 -8.73
N ILE A 317 7.07 3.22 -8.93
CA ILE A 317 6.12 2.11 -9.09
C ILE A 317 6.48 1.25 -10.30
N PHE A 318 6.69 1.88 -11.45
CA PHE A 318 7.02 1.14 -12.67
C PHE A 318 8.45 0.61 -12.67
N GLU A 319 9.40 1.28 -12.00
CA GLU A 319 10.73 0.72 -11.75
C GLU A 319 10.64 -0.57 -10.92
N LYS A 320 9.86 -0.58 -9.84
CA LYS A 320 9.65 -1.79 -9.03
C LYS A 320 8.96 -2.90 -9.81
N ALA A 321 7.96 -2.55 -10.63
CA ALA A 321 7.31 -3.51 -11.51
C ALA A 321 8.29 -4.14 -12.52
N ARG A 322 9.23 -3.35 -13.07
CA ARG A 322 10.29 -3.84 -13.96
C ARG A 322 11.31 -4.73 -13.23
N GLU A 323 11.69 -4.38 -12.00
CA GLU A 323 12.56 -5.21 -11.15
C GLU A 323 11.95 -6.60 -10.89
N PHE A 324 10.62 -6.67 -10.69
CA PHE A 324 9.89 -7.89 -10.38
C PHE A 324 9.23 -8.56 -11.60
N ALA A 325 9.57 -8.15 -12.82
CA ALA A 325 8.99 -8.73 -14.02
C ALA A 325 9.40 -10.22 -14.20
N PRO A 326 8.48 -11.13 -14.55
CA PRO A 326 7.06 -10.89 -14.84
C PRO A 326 6.23 -10.58 -13.58
N CYS A 327 5.44 -9.53 -13.61
CA CYS A 327 4.70 -9.06 -12.44
C CYS A 327 3.23 -8.73 -12.75
N TYR A 328 2.40 -8.79 -11.70
CA TYR A 328 1.04 -8.29 -11.68
C TYR A 328 0.98 -6.92 -10.98
N LEU A 329 0.81 -5.85 -11.75
CA LEU A 329 0.78 -4.47 -11.26
C LEU A 329 -0.67 -4.01 -11.10
N VAL A 330 -1.07 -3.71 -9.87
CA VAL A 330 -2.47 -3.41 -9.49
C VAL A 330 -2.65 -1.92 -9.19
N PHE A 331 -3.61 -1.31 -9.88
CA PHE A 331 -4.13 0.04 -9.59
C PHE A 331 -5.63 -0.06 -9.27
N GLU A 332 -6.01 -0.05 -7.99
CA GLU A 332 -7.43 0.04 -7.65
C GLU A 332 -7.91 1.49 -7.64
N ASP A 333 -9.17 1.71 -8.03
CA ASP A 333 -9.79 3.03 -8.12
C ASP A 333 -8.93 4.05 -8.90
N ILE A 334 -8.52 3.65 -10.10
CA ILE A 334 -7.57 4.40 -10.93
C ILE A 334 -8.05 5.82 -11.27
N ASP A 335 -9.36 6.07 -11.27
CA ASP A 335 -9.96 7.40 -11.40
C ASP A 335 -9.61 8.34 -10.24
N SER A 336 -9.41 7.77 -9.04
CA SER A 336 -8.94 8.52 -7.86
C SER A 336 -7.43 8.70 -7.87
N LEU A 337 -6.67 7.71 -8.36
CA LEU A 337 -5.21 7.77 -8.42
C LEU A 337 -4.71 8.71 -9.53
N VAL A 338 -5.26 8.59 -10.74
CA VAL A 338 -4.75 9.27 -11.94
C VAL A 338 -5.53 10.55 -12.20
N THR A 339 -5.18 11.58 -11.42
CA THR A 339 -5.73 12.93 -11.61
C THR A 339 -5.25 13.60 -12.90
N PRO A 340 -5.92 14.66 -13.39
CA PRO A 340 -5.51 15.36 -14.61
C PRO A 340 -4.06 15.86 -14.63
N ILE A 341 -3.49 16.17 -13.45
CA ILE A 341 -2.11 16.66 -13.29
C ILE A 341 -1.09 15.55 -13.56
N VAL A 342 -1.34 14.35 -13.03
CA VAL A 342 -0.39 13.22 -13.07
C VAL A 342 -0.59 12.31 -14.28
N ARG A 343 -1.72 12.47 -14.98
CA ARG A 343 -2.13 11.69 -16.14
C ARG A 343 -1.04 11.54 -17.22
N SER A 344 -0.37 12.62 -17.61
CA SER A 344 0.65 12.56 -18.66
C SER A 344 1.82 11.66 -18.25
N TYR A 345 2.22 11.73 -16.98
CA TYR A 345 3.28 10.89 -16.42
C TYR A 345 2.86 9.43 -16.37
N PHE A 346 1.64 9.15 -15.92
CA PHE A 346 1.09 7.79 -15.92
C PHE A 346 1.07 7.18 -17.33
N LEU A 347 0.57 7.95 -18.32
CA LEU A 347 0.54 7.49 -19.71
C LEU A 347 1.93 7.25 -20.29
N ASN A 348 2.93 8.07 -19.94
CA ASN A 348 4.31 7.88 -20.36
C ASN A 348 4.91 6.58 -19.80
N GLU A 349 4.62 6.26 -18.53
CA GLU A 349 5.08 5.02 -17.91
C GLU A 349 4.37 3.79 -18.50
N VAL A 350 3.06 3.86 -18.80
CA VAL A 350 2.31 2.76 -19.45
C VAL A 350 2.75 2.53 -20.90
N ASP A 351 3.00 3.61 -21.65
CA ASP A 351 3.50 3.53 -23.03
C ASP A 351 4.90 2.92 -23.06
N GLY A 352 5.69 3.10 -22.00
CA GLY A 352 6.97 2.44 -21.82
C GLY A 352 8.05 3.05 -22.70
N LEU A 353 8.47 4.28 -22.42
CA LEU A 353 9.75 4.80 -22.92
C LEU A 353 10.94 3.92 -22.46
N LYS A 354 10.74 3.12 -21.42
CA LYS A 354 11.57 2.00 -20.94
C LYS A 354 10.85 0.66 -21.20
N GLU A 355 11.59 -0.45 -21.34
CA GLU A 355 11.03 -1.78 -21.64
C GLU A 355 10.13 -2.29 -20.50
N ASN A 356 8.80 -2.33 -20.72
CA ASN A 356 7.78 -2.85 -19.79
C ASN A 356 7.49 -4.35 -20.00
N ASP A 357 8.48 -5.11 -20.47
CA ASP A 357 8.30 -6.52 -20.75
C ASP A 357 8.01 -7.33 -19.48
N GLY A 358 7.02 -8.21 -19.56
CA GLY A 358 6.54 -9.04 -18.44
C GLY A 358 5.54 -8.36 -17.51
N ILE A 359 5.19 -7.09 -17.73
CA ILE A 359 4.26 -6.37 -16.86
C ILE A 359 2.81 -6.57 -17.32
N PHE A 360 1.99 -7.12 -16.43
CA PHE A 360 0.54 -7.13 -16.55
C PHE A 360 -0.06 -6.06 -15.63
N ILE A 361 -0.66 -5.03 -16.22
CA ILE A 361 -1.32 -3.94 -15.51
C ILE A 361 -2.81 -4.27 -15.38
N ILE A 362 -3.32 -4.38 -14.16
CA ILE A 362 -4.75 -4.39 -13.88
C ILE A 362 -5.15 -3.06 -13.23
N ALA A 363 -6.26 -2.50 -13.69
CA ALA A 363 -6.86 -1.35 -13.06
C ALA A 363 -8.33 -1.61 -12.72
N SER A 364 -8.83 -1.07 -11.61
CA SER A 364 -10.26 -1.02 -11.31
C SER A 364 -10.77 0.43 -11.31
N THR A 365 -12.04 0.63 -11.66
CA THR A 365 -12.72 1.92 -11.53
C THR A 365 -14.22 1.74 -11.37
N ASN A 366 -14.88 2.66 -10.69
CA ASN A 366 -16.34 2.75 -10.70
C ASN A 366 -16.87 3.61 -11.86
N HIS A 367 -16.01 4.49 -12.40
CA HIS A 367 -16.39 5.56 -13.33
C HIS A 367 -15.49 5.58 -14.57
N LEU A 368 -15.74 4.65 -15.49
CA LEU A 368 -14.94 4.53 -16.72
C LEU A 368 -14.97 5.82 -17.57
N GLU A 369 -16.09 6.54 -17.52
CA GLU A 369 -16.33 7.82 -18.20
C GLU A 369 -15.49 8.98 -17.67
N LEU A 370 -15.03 8.92 -16.43
CA LEU A 370 -14.13 9.93 -15.84
C LEU A 370 -12.68 9.72 -16.26
N LEU A 371 -12.32 8.53 -16.77
CA LEU A 371 -10.98 8.24 -17.23
C LEU A 371 -10.67 8.94 -18.55
N ASP A 372 -9.44 9.43 -18.65
CA ASP A 372 -8.92 10.02 -19.88
C ASP A 372 -9.12 9.10 -21.11
N PRO A 373 -9.53 9.63 -22.28
CA PRO A 373 -9.67 8.83 -23.50
C PRO A 373 -8.40 8.07 -23.90
N GLY A 374 -7.22 8.58 -23.55
CA GLY A 374 -5.96 7.91 -23.73
C GLY A 374 -5.79 6.66 -22.87
N ILE A 375 -6.48 6.56 -21.72
CA ILE A 375 -6.53 5.36 -20.87
C ILE A 375 -7.68 4.47 -21.32
N SER A 376 -8.88 5.04 -21.50
CA SER A 376 -10.11 4.28 -21.73
C SER A 376 -10.34 3.84 -23.18
N LYS A 377 -9.80 4.55 -24.18
CA LYS A 377 -10.10 4.29 -25.62
C LYS A 377 -8.90 3.88 -26.45
N ARG A 378 -7.67 4.22 -26.07
CA ARG A 378 -6.49 3.94 -26.90
C ARG A 378 -6.03 2.48 -26.76
N PRO A 379 -5.98 1.70 -27.86
CA PRO A 379 -5.38 0.37 -27.87
C PRO A 379 -3.88 0.44 -27.50
N SER A 380 -3.27 -0.67 -27.04
CA SER A 380 -1.88 -0.83 -26.57
C SER A 380 -1.55 -0.37 -25.15
N ARG A 381 -2.47 0.33 -24.49
CA ARG A 381 -2.37 0.70 -23.06
C ARG A 381 -3.24 -0.23 -22.23
N PHE A 382 -4.55 -0.06 -22.33
CA PHE A 382 -5.55 -0.95 -21.76
C PHE A 382 -6.36 -1.60 -22.89
N ASP A 383 -5.89 -2.77 -23.30
CA ASP A 383 -6.36 -3.50 -24.47
C ASP A 383 -7.76 -4.09 -24.26
N ARG A 384 -8.12 -4.39 -23.00
CA ARG A 384 -9.39 -5.01 -22.64
C ARG A 384 -10.05 -4.28 -21.49
N LYS A 385 -11.38 -4.20 -21.54
CA LYS A 385 -12.24 -3.73 -20.45
C LYS A 385 -13.28 -4.79 -20.14
N TYR A 386 -13.44 -5.07 -18.86
CA TYR A 386 -14.42 -6.01 -18.36
C TYR A 386 -15.42 -5.25 -17.49
N TYR A 387 -16.68 -5.32 -17.91
CA TYR A 387 -17.78 -4.69 -17.19
C TYR A 387 -18.33 -5.65 -16.13
N PHE A 388 -18.39 -5.18 -14.89
CA PHE A 388 -18.96 -5.86 -13.73
C PHE A 388 -20.33 -5.24 -13.44
N PRO A 389 -21.43 -5.77 -14.01
CA PRO A 389 -22.78 -5.26 -13.78
C PRO A 389 -23.26 -5.59 -12.36
N ASP A 390 -24.40 -5.03 -11.99
CA ASP A 390 -25.17 -5.51 -10.84
C ASP A 390 -25.59 -6.98 -11.04
N PRO A 391 -25.67 -7.77 -9.95
CA PRO A 391 -25.92 -9.18 -10.05
C PRO A 391 -27.32 -9.48 -10.56
N ASN A 392 -27.42 -10.43 -11.49
CA ASN A 392 -28.69 -10.98 -11.92
C ASN A 392 -29.32 -11.86 -10.82
N ILE A 393 -30.56 -12.30 -11.03
CA ILE A 393 -31.31 -13.06 -10.04
C ILE A 393 -30.59 -14.34 -9.58
N ASP A 394 -29.95 -15.06 -10.50
CA ASP A 394 -29.27 -16.33 -10.19
C ASP A 394 -27.96 -16.09 -9.42
N GLN A 395 -27.26 -14.99 -9.71
CA GLN A 395 -26.09 -14.55 -8.96
C GLN A 395 -26.46 -14.08 -7.54
N ARG A 396 -27.58 -13.35 -7.39
CA ARG A 396 -28.11 -12.98 -6.06
C ARG A 396 -28.52 -14.20 -5.25
N GLU A 397 -29.13 -15.20 -5.89
CA GLU A 397 -29.47 -16.47 -5.25
C GLU A 397 -28.20 -17.23 -4.82
N ALA A 398 -27.18 -17.31 -5.68
CA ALA A 398 -25.89 -17.90 -5.34
C ALA A 398 -25.22 -17.18 -4.15
N TYR A 399 -25.32 -15.86 -4.09
CA TYR A 399 -24.84 -15.08 -2.95
C TYR A 399 -25.63 -15.36 -1.66
N CYS A 400 -26.94 -15.58 -1.77
CA CYS A 400 -27.76 -16.03 -0.64
C CYS A 400 -27.35 -17.43 -0.16
N ARG A 401 -27.01 -18.35 -1.07
CA ARG A 401 -26.50 -19.69 -0.72
C ARG A 401 -25.15 -19.62 -0.02
N PHE A 402 -24.28 -18.69 -0.42
CA PHE A 402 -23.04 -18.42 0.31
C PHE A 402 -23.32 -18.00 1.77
N TRP A 403 -24.27 -17.09 1.99
CA TRP A 403 -24.70 -16.71 3.34
C TRP A 403 -25.35 -17.84 4.11
N GLN A 404 -26.12 -18.69 3.43
CA GLN A 404 -26.73 -19.89 4.02
C GLN A 404 -25.66 -20.83 4.58
N GLU A 405 -24.63 -21.16 3.80
CA GLU A 405 -23.52 -22.00 4.28
C GLU A 405 -22.72 -21.32 5.39
N LYS A 406 -22.50 -20.00 5.31
CA LYS A 406 -21.83 -19.23 6.36
C LYS A 406 -22.61 -19.25 7.69
N LEU A 407 -23.93 -19.25 7.64
CA LEU A 407 -24.82 -19.22 8.81
C LEU A 407 -25.22 -20.62 9.30
N LYS A 408 -24.96 -21.67 8.54
CA LYS A 408 -25.24 -23.07 8.88
C LYS A 408 -24.77 -23.50 10.28
N PRO A 409 -23.61 -23.03 10.82
CA PRO A 409 -23.22 -23.36 12.20
C PRO A 409 -24.10 -22.71 13.27
N ASN A 410 -24.84 -21.64 12.93
CA ASN A 410 -25.69 -20.91 13.86
C ASN A 410 -27.08 -21.57 13.94
N LYS A 411 -27.32 -22.26 15.06
CA LYS A 411 -28.57 -22.99 15.31
C LYS A 411 -29.75 -22.10 15.67
N ASP A 412 -29.51 -20.82 15.96
CA ASP A 412 -30.55 -19.86 16.34
C ASP A 412 -31.22 -19.24 15.11
N ILE A 413 -30.71 -19.52 13.90
CA ILE A 413 -31.20 -18.92 12.65
C ILE A 413 -31.63 -20.02 11.69
N GLU A 414 -32.93 -20.05 11.39
CA GLU A 414 -33.49 -20.94 10.38
C GLU A 414 -33.35 -20.31 8.98
N PHE A 415 -32.60 -20.97 8.10
CA PHE A 415 -32.35 -20.49 6.72
C PHE A 415 -32.56 -21.63 5.69
N PRO A 416 -33.81 -21.93 5.31
CA PRO A 416 -34.12 -22.99 4.35
C PRO A 416 -33.86 -22.55 2.90
N ASP A 417 -33.60 -23.51 1.99
CA ASP A 417 -33.23 -23.25 0.59
C ASP A 417 -34.21 -22.33 -0.17
N LYS A 418 -35.51 -22.48 0.11
CA LYS A 418 -36.57 -21.64 -0.49
C LYS A 418 -36.36 -20.14 -0.21
N LEU A 419 -35.71 -19.80 0.91
CA LEU A 419 -35.47 -18.43 1.31
C LEU A 419 -34.36 -17.77 0.47
N CYS A 420 -33.42 -18.52 -0.08
CA CYS A 420 -32.39 -17.97 -0.96
C CYS A 420 -33.01 -17.31 -2.20
N ARG A 421 -33.97 -17.99 -2.85
CA ARG A 421 -34.68 -17.43 -4.01
C ARG A 421 -35.54 -16.23 -3.63
N ALA A 422 -36.29 -16.34 -2.53
CA ALA A 422 -37.15 -15.26 -2.07
C ALA A 422 -36.35 -13.97 -1.73
N ILE A 423 -35.18 -14.10 -1.08
CA ILE A 423 -34.29 -12.96 -0.80
C ILE A 423 -33.73 -12.39 -2.11
N ALA A 424 -33.33 -13.23 -3.06
CA ALA A 424 -32.84 -12.79 -4.35
C ALA A 424 -33.89 -11.96 -5.15
N GLU A 425 -35.17 -12.29 -5.00
CA GLU A 425 -36.27 -11.60 -5.67
C GLU A 425 -36.52 -10.20 -5.09
N ILE A 426 -36.51 -10.05 -3.76
CA ILE A 426 -36.73 -8.74 -3.11
C ILE A 426 -35.50 -7.81 -3.16
N THR A 427 -34.31 -8.36 -3.43
CA THR A 427 -33.05 -7.62 -3.58
C THR A 427 -32.76 -7.20 -5.02
N ASP A 428 -33.79 -7.04 -5.85
CA ASP A 428 -33.62 -6.57 -7.21
C ASP A 428 -32.91 -5.21 -7.28
N LYS A 429 -31.94 -5.11 -8.20
CA LYS A 429 -30.99 -4.00 -8.39
C LYS A 429 -29.96 -3.76 -7.27
N PHE A 430 -29.92 -4.60 -6.24
CA PHE A 430 -28.88 -4.46 -5.22
C PHE A 430 -27.54 -5.01 -5.75
N SER A 431 -26.44 -4.30 -5.47
CA SER A 431 -25.10 -4.86 -5.60
C SER A 431 -24.84 -5.92 -4.52
N PHE A 432 -23.80 -6.75 -4.68
CA PHE A 432 -23.46 -7.71 -3.62
C PHE A 432 -23.15 -7.03 -2.27
N ALA A 433 -22.59 -5.82 -2.30
CA ALA A 433 -22.35 -5.04 -1.08
C ALA A 433 -23.66 -4.62 -0.39
N TYR A 434 -24.69 -4.22 -1.13
CA TYR A 434 -26.01 -3.92 -0.57
C TYR A 434 -26.69 -5.17 0.00
N ILE A 435 -26.57 -6.32 -0.68
CA ILE A 435 -27.11 -7.59 -0.16
C ILE A 435 -26.35 -8.01 1.11
N GLN A 436 -25.03 -7.84 1.15
CA GLN A 436 -24.21 -8.05 2.34
C GLN A 436 -24.71 -7.19 3.52
N GLU A 437 -24.94 -5.90 3.29
CA GLU A 437 -25.45 -5.00 4.32
C GLU A 437 -26.83 -5.44 4.81
N ALA A 438 -27.73 -5.84 3.90
CA ALA A 438 -29.05 -6.36 4.26
C ALA A 438 -28.94 -7.59 5.18
N PHE A 439 -28.04 -8.53 4.88
CA PHE A 439 -27.76 -9.67 5.77
C PHE A 439 -27.20 -9.22 7.12
N VAL A 440 -26.19 -8.36 7.15
CA VAL A 440 -25.56 -7.90 8.40
C VAL A 440 -26.56 -7.16 9.28
N ALA A 441 -27.30 -6.20 8.74
CA ALA A 441 -28.32 -5.44 9.45
C ALA A 441 -29.41 -6.36 10.03
N THR A 442 -29.88 -7.33 9.22
CA THR A 442 -30.88 -8.32 9.64
C THR A 442 -30.39 -9.16 10.81
N LEU A 443 -29.18 -9.71 10.72
CA LEU A 443 -28.59 -10.55 11.76
C LEU A 443 -28.37 -9.77 13.07
N LEU A 444 -27.93 -8.52 12.99
CA LEU A 444 -27.75 -7.66 14.16
C LEU A 444 -29.08 -7.31 14.82
N ALA A 445 -30.14 -7.06 14.04
CA ALA A 445 -31.47 -6.81 14.55
C ALA A 445 -32.03 -8.01 15.31
N ILE A 446 -31.87 -9.23 14.77
CA ILE A 446 -32.26 -10.49 15.42
C ILE A 446 -31.48 -10.70 16.72
N ALA A 447 -30.16 -10.51 16.68
CA ALA A 447 -29.30 -10.67 17.85
C ALA A 447 -29.65 -9.68 18.99
N ARG A 448 -30.06 -8.45 18.65
CA ARG A 448 -30.52 -7.45 19.64
C ARG A 448 -31.81 -7.90 20.32
N ARG A 449 -32.78 -8.42 19.57
CA ARG A 449 -34.06 -8.92 20.14
C ARG A 449 -33.86 -10.14 21.03
N SER A 450 -32.98 -11.06 20.63
CA SER A 450 -32.67 -12.27 21.40
C SER A 450 -32.08 -11.99 22.79
N LYS A 451 -31.36 -10.86 22.96
CA LYS A 451 -30.84 -10.42 24.27
C LYS A 451 -31.90 -9.76 25.16
N VAL A 452 -33.07 -9.37 24.63
CA VAL A 452 -34.17 -8.77 25.39
C VAL A 452 -35.17 -9.86 25.78
N LYS A 453 -34.77 -10.79 26.65
CA LYS A 453 -35.72 -11.41 27.59
C LYS A 453 -35.78 -10.49 28.82
N PRO A 454 -36.93 -9.90 29.16
CA PRO A 454 -36.99 -8.87 30.20
C PRO A 454 -36.79 -9.50 31.58
N THR A 455 -35.59 -9.38 32.14
CA THR A 455 -35.46 -9.17 33.58
C THR A 455 -35.84 -7.73 33.84
N ILE A 456 -36.97 -7.54 34.53
CA ILE A 456 -37.47 -6.25 35.01
C ILE A 456 -36.32 -5.53 35.74
N GLY A 457 -35.91 -4.37 35.22
CA GLY A 457 -34.83 -3.58 35.78
C GLY A 457 -34.44 -2.42 34.86
N THR A 458 -35.21 -1.34 34.94
CA THR A 458 -34.92 0.05 34.52
C THR A 458 -33.49 0.36 34.05
N SER A 459 -33.29 0.80 32.80
CA SER A 459 -33.31 2.22 32.41
C SER A 459 -32.70 2.44 31.02
N ALA A 460 -33.47 3.15 30.19
CA ALA A 460 -33.08 4.11 29.16
C ALA A 460 -31.86 3.80 28.26
N GLU A 461 -32.14 3.35 27.04
CA GLU A 461 -31.67 4.03 25.82
C GLU A 461 -32.59 3.61 24.65
N ALA A 462 -33.52 4.51 24.33
CA ALA A 462 -34.53 4.34 23.31
C ALA A 462 -34.08 5.10 22.05
N TRP A 463 -33.97 4.39 20.93
CA TRP A 463 -34.08 4.99 19.60
C TRP A 463 -35.10 4.18 18.80
N VAL A 464 -36.26 4.84 18.64
CA VAL A 464 -37.29 4.76 17.60
C VAL A 464 -37.77 3.38 17.17
N LEU A 465 -38.80 2.91 17.86
CA LEU A 465 -39.81 2.01 17.29
C LEU A 465 -40.76 2.83 16.41
N VAL A 466 -40.91 2.44 15.14
CA VAL A 466 -42.09 2.79 14.34
C VAL A 466 -42.97 1.53 14.28
N SER A 467 -43.99 1.50 15.13
CA SER A 467 -45.27 0.78 14.95
C SER A 467 -46.24 1.80 14.33
N ASP A 468 -47.16 1.53 13.42
CA ASP A 468 -47.82 0.34 12.90
C ASP A 468 -48.43 0.71 11.52
N ASP A 469 -49.02 -0.29 10.87
CA ASP A 469 -50.07 -0.21 9.83
C ASP A 469 -49.61 -0.41 8.37
N PHE A 470 -49.39 -1.68 8.01
CA PHE A 470 -49.50 -2.14 6.63
C PHE A 470 -50.80 -2.95 6.50
N GLY A 471 -51.75 -2.39 5.76
CA GLY A 471 -53.01 -3.02 5.41
C GLY A 471 -52.80 -4.36 4.69
N SER A 472 -53.54 -5.35 5.15
CA SER A 472 -53.61 -6.70 4.58
C SER A 472 -54.19 -6.69 3.17
N ALA A 473 -53.42 -7.17 2.20
CA ALA A 473 -53.87 -7.59 0.86
C ALA A 473 -53.72 -9.13 0.73
N PRO A 474 -54.48 -9.78 -0.17
CA PRO A 474 -54.92 -11.16 0.02
C PRO A 474 -53.83 -12.22 -0.22
N VAL A 475 -53.93 -13.25 0.62
CA VAL A 475 -53.04 -14.40 0.75
C VAL A 475 -53.13 -15.34 -0.45
N SER A 476 -51.98 -15.65 -1.05
CA SER A 476 -51.78 -16.84 -1.90
C SER A 476 -50.45 -17.50 -1.52
N ASP A 477 -50.50 -18.77 -1.09
CA ASP A 477 -49.41 -19.75 -0.91
C ASP A 477 -48.04 -19.33 -0.27
N GLU A 478 -47.91 -18.11 0.27
CA GLU A 478 -46.72 -17.58 0.97
C GLU A 478 -46.65 -17.96 2.48
N ASP A 479 -47.63 -18.71 2.99
CA ASP A 479 -47.96 -18.91 4.42
C ASP A 479 -46.89 -19.60 5.31
N ASP A 480 -45.70 -19.90 4.78
CA ASP A 480 -44.65 -20.58 5.53
C ASP A 480 -43.31 -19.82 5.59
N LEU A 481 -43.12 -18.78 4.77
CA LEU A 481 -41.92 -17.94 4.86
C LEU A 481 -42.06 -16.85 5.92
N ASP A 482 -43.26 -16.29 6.09
CA ASP A 482 -43.54 -15.22 7.07
C ASP A 482 -43.43 -15.65 8.54
N LYS A 483 -43.26 -16.94 8.80
CA LYS A 483 -42.93 -17.49 10.12
C LYS A 483 -41.43 -17.44 10.43
N LEU A 484 -40.58 -17.32 9.40
CA LEU A 484 -39.14 -17.30 9.55
C LEU A 484 -38.70 -15.90 9.99
N GLU A 485 -38.09 -15.81 11.18
CA GLU A 485 -37.62 -14.54 11.73
C GLU A 485 -36.64 -13.82 10.78
N LEU A 486 -35.75 -14.60 10.15
CA LEU A 486 -34.80 -14.11 9.15
C LEU A 486 -35.50 -13.44 7.96
N TRP A 487 -36.59 -14.03 7.46
CA TRP A 487 -37.33 -13.49 6.32
C TRP A 487 -38.04 -12.18 6.66
N VAL A 488 -38.76 -12.19 7.78
CA VAL A 488 -39.55 -11.03 8.24
C VAL A 488 -38.64 -9.83 8.45
N GLU A 489 -37.49 -10.03 9.07
CA GLU A 489 -36.54 -8.95 9.33
C GLU A 489 -35.80 -8.53 8.05
N MET A 490 -35.41 -9.47 7.19
CA MET A 490 -34.79 -9.17 5.90
C MET A 490 -35.67 -8.27 5.03
N LYS A 491 -36.98 -8.54 4.93
CA LYS A 491 -37.91 -7.67 4.19
C LYS A 491 -37.86 -6.22 4.67
N LYS A 492 -37.77 -6.00 5.98
CA LYS A 492 -37.69 -4.65 6.57
C LYS A 492 -36.38 -3.97 6.22
N GLN A 493 -35.25 -4.66 6.36
CA GLN A 493 -33.92 -4.09 6.08
C GLN A 493 -33.75 -3.79 4.58
N VAL A 494 -34.23 -4.68 3.69
CA VAL A 494 -34.22 -4.44 2.24
C VAL A 494 -35.06 -3.23 1.87
N LYS A 495 -36.25 -3.06 2.48
CA LYS A 495 -37.09 -1.87 2.25
C LYS A 495 -36.37 -0.60 2.68
N PHE A 496 -35.77 -0.59 3.87
CA PHE A 496 -35.01 0.57 4.38
C PHE A 496 -33.83 0.95 3.49
N LEU A 497 -33.03 -0.04 3.06
CA LEU A 497 -31.91 0.20 2.15
C LEU A 497 -32.38 0.73 0.79
N ARG A 498 -33.51 0.24 0.27
CA ARG A 498 -34.08 0.70 -0.99
C ARG A 498 -34.56 2.16 -0.91
N GLU A 499 -35.23 2.55 0.17
CA GLU A 499 -35.62 3.94 0.42
C GLU A 499 -34.39 4.87 0.43
N GLY A 500 -33.30 4.46 1.08
CA GLY A 500 -32.05 5.22 1.07
C GLY A 500 -31.38 5.37 -0.31
N MET A 501 -31.45 4.33 -1.16
CA MET A 501 -30.94 4.39 -2.53
C MET A 501 -31.73 5.36 -3.40
N GLU A 502 -33.06 5.38 -3.27
CA GLU A 502 -33.92 6.30 -4.04
C GLU A 502 -33.68 7.76 -3.64
N ASP A 503 -33.39 8.03 -2.36
CA ASP A 503 -33.03 9.37 -1.90
C ASP A 503 -31.67 9.83 -2.46
N GLU A 504 -30.68 8.93 -2.58
CA GLU A 504 -29.37 9.22 -3.19
C GLU A 504 -29.44 9.46 -4.71
N GLU A 505 -30.28 8.70 -5.44
CA GLU A 505 -30.47 8.92 -6.89
C GLU A 505 -31.18 10.25 -7.20
N ASN A 506 -31.93 10.79 -6.24
CA ASN A 506 -32.67 12.05 -6.37
C ASN A 506 -31.92 13.29 -5.84
N ALA A 507 -30.76 13.11 -5.22
CA ALA A 507 -29.90 14.18 -4.68
C ALA A 507 -28.80 14.60 -5.66
#